data_AF-A0AAD3GZA1-F1
#
_entry.id   AF-A0AAD3GZA1-F1
#
_cell.length_a   1.000
_cell.length_b   1.000
_cell.length_c   1.000
_cell.angle_alpha   90.00
_cell.angle_beta   90.00
_cell.angle_gamma   90.00
#
_symmetry.space_group_name_H-M   'P 1'
#
loop_
_entity.id
_entity.type
_entity.pdbx_description
1 polymer ?
#
loop_
_entity_poly.entity_id
_entity_poly.type
_entity_poly.pdbx_seq_one_letter_code
_entity_poly.pdbx_strand_id
1 'polypeptide(L)'
;MASFRTANISTSSSSFSNGPKEFEFVYEDTLPMIPSTLKERKRIFKELEVAFKSQVTTDELGHDKRAKKIHMNKPIPTVYNQHYSKSTKIKKQTRIGTDIYNVSTTSDNGIHEAPFRSLKVEARGITYRQMSAIMANVKRRCEKEGWTREVVDSETNRPSGTYIRLTPDIVNMHDIERYVIGPYTQATGRSLVESLPSTAGTQPPRFFVVHTWNEKYENAMACIKTMIHDFSSNKSTIDDERGGGMTIDTPIWIDAFALGPCQSNDETRKSSIVTAMETTNLRSVVLLDRFGDIFSNIECLKQIEMSLCLSRSRRLSIDMDYGESRKGKSLAVYTSVKHSYEHPKYGKLSRKAIGLCQGRATIDANYTFHASIREHSFPTDRLKTMKGLKIDDFSDVKDFFDSLSPIEVSIPEEIDVYTCHECSIISEISIE
;
A
#
# COMPACT_ATOMS: atom_id res chain seq x y z
N MET A 1 41.47 -57.67 19.78
CA MET A 1 42.05 -56.51 19.07
C MET A 1 42.19 -55.36 20.07
N ALA A 2 43.33 -55.33 20.74
CA ALA A 2 43.81 -54.26 21.61
C ALA A 2 45.33 -54.23 21.41
N SER A 3 45.91 -53.07 21.08
CA SER A 3 47.36 -52.80 20.95
C SER A 3 47.54 -51.60 20.00
N PHE A 4 48.31 -50.53 20.25
CA PHE A 4 49.29 -50.20 21.28
C PHE A 4 49.45 -48.66 21.26
N ARG A 5 49.75 -48.07 22.42
CA ARG A 5 50.37 -46.73 22.56
C ARG A 5 51.88 -46.87 22.43
N THR A 6 52.58 -45.88 21.86
CA THR A 6 53.74 -45.12 22.43
C THR A 6 54.37 -44.24 21.32
N ALA A 7 54.37 -42.91 21.46
CA ALA A 7 55.37 -42.03 22.09
C ALA A 7 56.53 -41.69 21.13
N ASN A 8 56.59 -40.45 20.64
CA ASN A 8 57.42 -39.32 21.14
C ASN A 8 58.70 -39.14 20.33
N ILE A 9 58.80 -38.06 19.53
CA ILE A 9 60.05 -37.30 19.34
C ILE A 9 59.71 -35.81 19.23
N SER A 10 60.24 -35.05 20.18
CA SER A 10 60.36 -33.60 20.18
C SER A 10 61.49 -33.15 19.24
N THR A 11 61.28 -32.10 18.44
CA THR A 11 62.34 -31.11 18.16
C THR A 11 61.72 -29.76 17.87
N SER A 12 62.29 -28.77 18.52
CA SER A 12 62.05 -27.34 18.45
C SER A 12 62.52 -26.74 17.12
N SER A 13 61.72 -25.88 16.51
CA SER A 13 62.24 -24.71 15.79
C SER A 13 61.17 -23.64 15.67
N SER A 14 61.45 -22.52 16.33
CA SER A 14 60.77 -21.23 16.21
C SER A 14 60.70 -20.75 14.77
N SER A 15 59.52 -20.34 14.31
CA SER A 15 59.42 -19.28 13.31
C SER A 15 58.16 -18.46 13.60
N PHE A 16 58.38 -17.16 13.71
CA PHE A 16 57.39 -16.11 13.83
C PHE A 16 56.47 -16.11 12.59
N SER A 17 55.17 -16.26 12.80
CA SER A 17 54.17 -15.72 11.88
C SER A 17 53.10 -15.03 12.72
N ASN A 18 53.08 -13.70 12.66
CA ASN A 18 52.01 -12.86 13.17
C ASN A 18 50.70 -13.24 12.47
N GLY A 19 49.90 -14.10 13.10
CA GLY A 19 48.50 -14.29 12.75
C GLY A 19 47.69 -13.06 13.16
N PRO A 20 46.66 -12.67 12.40
CA PRO A 20 45.77 -11.58 12.79
C PRO A 20 45.08 -11.97 14.10
N LYS A 21 45.13 -11.05 15.07
CA LYS A 21 44.44 -11.17 16.36
C LYS A 21 42.96 -11.51 16.11
N GLU A 22 42.53 -12.67 16.59
CA GLU A 22 41.11 -12.95 16.80
C GLU A 22 40.54 -11.83 17.66
N PHE A 23 39.69 -11.00 17.04
CA PHE A 23 38.78 -10.15 17.78
C PHE A 23 37.68 -11.06 18.30
N GLU A 24 37.82 -11.47 19.55
CA GLU A 24 36.76 -12.08 20.34
C GLU A 24 35.68 -11.00 20.57
N PHE A 25 34.75 -10.86 19.63
CA PHE A 25 33.54 -10.09 19.84
C PHE A 25 32.64 -10.89 20.77
N VAL A 26 32.67 -10.51 22.05
CA VAL A 26 31.63 -10.89 23.01
C VAL A 26 30.32 -10.24 22.54
N TYR A 27 29.56 -10.96 21.72
CA TYR A 27 28.15 -10.65 21.48
C TYR A 27 27.39 -11.08 22.72
N GLU A 28 26.93 -10.12 23.53
CA GLU A 28 25.84 -10.39 24.45
C GLU A 28 24.59 -10.71 23.60
N ASP A 29 24.20 -11.99 23.59
CA ASP A 29 22.99 -12.55 22.98
C ASP A 29 21.71 -12.04 23.66
N THR A 30 21.52 -10.72 23.73
CA THR A 30 20.20 -10.16 23.99
C THR A 30 19.53 -9.89 22.64
N LEU A 31 18.87 -10.92 22.10
CA LEU A 31 17.86 -10.73 21.06
C LEU A 31 16.93 -9.58 21.50
N PRO A 32 16.68 -8.56 20.66
CA PRO A 32 15.80 -7.48 21.06
C PRO A 32 14.41 -8.05 21.39
N MET A 33 14.00 -7.86 22.64
CA MET A 33 12.72 -8.35 23.17
C MET A 33 11.57 -7.84 22.30
N ILE A 34 10.95 -8.75 21.56
CA ILE A 34 9.58 -8.55 21.07
C ILE A 34 8.72 -8.19 22.29
N PRO A 35 7.77 -7.23 22.19
CA PRO A 35 6.86 -6.88 23.28
C PRO A 35 6.14 -8.13 23.85
N SER A 36 6.74 -8.75 24.86
CA SER A 36 6.29 -10.03 25.39
C SER A 36 5.18 -9.83 26.39
N THR A 37 5.08 -8.61 26.95
CA THR A 37 4.10 -8.29 27.97
C THR A 37 2.90 -7.51 27.42
N LEU A 38 1.71 -7.81 27.94
CA LEU A 38 0.49 -7.03 27.67
C LEU A 38 0.68 -5.53 27.95
N LYS A 39 1.53 -5.19 28.93
CA LYS A 39 1.86 -3.82 29.31
C LYS A 39 2.59 -3.07 28.19
N GLU A 40 3.58 -3.70 27.56
CA GLU A 40 4.28 -3.12 26.41
C GLU A 40 3.36 -2.98 25.22
N ARG A 41 2.52 -3.98 24.93
CA ARG A 41 1.52 -3.91 23.85
C ARG A 41 0.55 -2.74 24.05
N LYS A 42 0.05 -2.53 25.28
CA LYS A 42 -0.80 -1.37 25.64
C LYS A 42 -0.07 -0.03 25.52
N ARG A 43 1.22 0.02 25.86
CA ARG A 43 2.05 1.22 25.69
C ARG A 43 2.18 1.57 24.22
N ILE A 44 2.54 0.59 23.39
CA ILE A 44 2.68 0.76 21.94
C ILE A 44 1.35 1.29 21.36
N PHE A 45 0.20 0.80 21.82
CA PHE A 45 -1.13 1.29 21.41
C PHE A 45 -1.35 2.77 21.69
N LYS A 46 -1.10 3.19 22.93
CA LYS A 46 -1.23 4.60 23.33
C LYS A 46 -0.32 5.50 22.49
N GLU A 47 0.86 5.02 22.14
CA GLU A 47 1.82 5.79 21.36
C GLU A 47 1.43 5.90 19.87
N LEU A 48 0.85 4.86 19.26
CA LEU A 48 0.24 4.99 17.93
C LEU A 48 -0.89 6.01 17.98
N GLU A 49 -1.81 5.90 18.94
CA GLU A 49 -2.92 6.83 19.09
C GLU A 49 -2.46 8.29 19.20
N VAL A 50 -1.35 8.54 19.90
CA VAL A 50 -0.71 9.86 19.96
C VAL A 50 -0.17 10.30 18.59
N ALA A 51 0.54 9.42 17.87
CA ALA A 51 1.03 9.72 16.52
C ALA A 51 -0.14 10.06 15.57
N PHE A 52 -1.22 9.28 15.63
CA PHE A 52 -2.47 9.53 14.89
C PHE A 52 -3.03 10.92 15.16
N LYS A 53 -3.17 11.30 16.44
CA LYS A 53 -3.67 12.63 16.83
C LYS A 53 -2.77 13.77 16.35
N SER A 54 -1.45 13.57 16.32
CA SER A 54 -0.51 14.60 15.87
C SER A 54 -0.57 14.84 14.35
N GLN A 55 -0.72 13.80 13.52
CA GLN A 55 -0.78 13.95 12.06
C GLN A 55 -2.08 14.58 11.54
N VAL A 56 -3.13 14.64 12.37
CA VAL A 56 -4.34 15.42 12.05
C VAL A 56 -4.04 16.92 11.98
N THR A 57 -2.92 17.39 12.55
CA THR A 57 -2.61 18.83 12.65
C THR A 57 -1.68 19.37 11.56
N THR A 58 -1.05 18.49 10.76
CA THR A 58 -0.08 18.87 9.72
C THR A 58 -0.36 18.09 8.45
N ASP A 59 -0.91 18.73 7.41
CA ASP A 59 -1.05 18.11 6.09
C ASP A 59 -0.16 18.85 5.08
N GLU A 60 0.75 18.11 4.44
CA GLU A 60 1.73 18.59 3.47
C GLU A 60 1.12 18.86 2.08
N LEU A 61 -0.19 18.63 1.90
CA LEU A 61 -0.87 18.77 0.61
C LEU A 61 -1.49 20.15 0.36
N GLY A 62 -1.18 21.15 1.18
CA GLY A 62 -1.54 22.55 0.90
C GLY A 62 -3.04 22.85 0.90
N HIS A 63 -3.87 21.97 1.45
CA HIS A 63 -5.28 22.25 1.66
C HIS A 63 -5.47 23.10 2.93
N ASP A 64 -5.72 24.39 2.74
CA ASP A 64 -6.09 25.31 3.81
C ASP A 64 -7.43 24.90 4.45
N LYS A 65 -7.37 24.37 5.68
CA LYS A 65 -8.50 24.41 6.63
C LYS A 65 -7.98 24.53 8.06
N ARG A 66 -8.42 25.59 8.76
CA ARG A 66 -8.43 25.76 10.22
C ARG A 66 -8.47 24.42 10.95
N ALA A 67 -7.54 24.20 11.88
CA ALA A 67 -7.50 23.05 12.77
C ALA A 67 -8.86 22.82 13.46
N LYS A 68 -9.76 22.06 12.82
CA LYS A 68 -11.00 21.60 13.45
C LYS A 68 -10.61 20.45 14.35
N LYS A 69 -10.81 20.63 15.66
CA LYS A 69 -10.69 19.59 16.66
C LYS A 69 -11.62 18.43 16.26
N ILE A 70 -11.05 17.33 15.76
CA ILE A 70 -11.83 16.15 15.37
C ILE A 70 -12.28 15.45 16.66
N HIS A 71 -13.59 15.44 16.91
CA HIS A 71 -14.15 14.74 18.06
C HIS A 71 -14.18 13.23 17.77
N MET A 72 -13.33 12.46 18.46
CA MET A 72 -13.12 11.03 18.25
C MET A 72 -14.38 10.17 18.43
N ASN A 73 -15.37 10.65 19.18
CA ASN A 73 -16.67 9.97 19.42
C ASN A 73 -17.73 10.33 18.36
N LYS A 74 -17.39 11.20 17.39
CA LYS A 74 -18.23 11.60 16.26
C LYS A 74 -17.35 11.60 15.00
N PRO A 75 -16.97 10.41 14.48
CA PRO A 75 -16.12 10.31 13.30
C PRO A 75 -16.75 11.13 12.16
N ILE A 76 -15.93 11.96 11.52
CA ILE A 76 -16.37 12.73 10.36
C ILE A 76 -16.64 11.68 9.27
N PRO A 77 -17.86 11.59 8.73
CA PRO A 77 -18.10 10.75 7.56
C PRO A 77 -17.11 11.18 6.49
N THR A 78 -16.40 10.21 5.91
CA THR A 78 -15.56 10.50 4.74
C THR A 78 -16.39 11.29 3.74
N VAL A 79 -15.81 12.31 3.08
CA VAL A 79 -16.51 13.12 2.05
C VAL A 79 -17.14 12.20 1.00
N TYR A 80 -16.52 11.03 0.81
CA TYR A 80 -17.02 9.89 0.06
C TYR A 80 -18.46 9.45 0.43
N ASN A 81 -18.75 9.26 1.72
CA ASN A 81 -20.08 8.82 2.18
C ASN A 81 -21.17 9.87 1.89
N GLN A 82 -20.82 11.16 1.79
CA GLN A 82 -21.79 12.23 1.48
C GLN A 82 -22.17 12.29 -0.01
N HIS A 83 -21.30 11.83 -0.91
CA HIS A 83 -21.58 11.75 -2.34
C HIS A 83 -22.24 10.42 -2.74
N TYR A 84 -21.86 9.32 -2.10
CA TYR A 84 -22.43 7.99 -2.37
C TYR A 84 -23.91 7.87 -1.98
N SER A 85 -24.36 8.60 -0.94
CA SER A 85 -25.77 8.62 -0.54
C SER A 85 -26.67 9.43 -1.49
N LYS A 86 -26.10 10.23 -2.41
CA LYS A 86 -26.87 11.08 -3.33
C LYS A 86 -27.04 10.44 -4.72
N SER A 87 -26.10 9.62 -5.18
CA SER A 87 -26.16 8.97 -6.50
C SER A 87 -27.03 7.70 -6.54
N THR A 88 -27.39 7.13 -5.39
CA THR A 88 -28.18 5.89 -5.27
C THR A 88 -29.71 6.08 -5.24
N LYS A 89 -30.22 7.27 -5.56
CA LYS A 89 -31.68 7.51 -5.65
C LYS A 89 -32.37 6.93 -6.89
N ILE A 90 -31.66 6.23 -7.78
CA ILE A 90 -32.27 5.64 -8.98
C ILE A 90 -32.15 4.10 -8.96
N LYS A 91 -33.29 3.51 -8.57
CA LYS A 91 -33.83 2.17 -8.85
C LYS A 91 -33.14 0.92 -8.26
N LYS A 92 -33.99 0.19 -7.52
CA LYS A 92 -33.84 -1.13 -6.88
C LYS A 92 -33.05 -1.18 -5.57
N GLN A 93 -33.82 -0.83 -4.54
CA GLN A 93 -33.85 -1.42 -3.21
C GLN A 93 -33.63 -2.94 -3.22
N THR A 94 -32.38 -3.38 -3.32
CA THR A 94 -31.94 -4.63 -2.68
C THR A 94 -31.33 -4.21 -1.35
N ARG A 95 -32.02 -4.52 -0.26
CA ARG A 95 -31.57 -4.30 1.11
C ARG A 95 -30.20 -4.98 1.31
N ILE A 96 -29.12 -4.21 1.23
CA ILE A 96 -27.91 -4.50 2.00
C ILE A 96 -27.95 -3.51 3.15
N GLY A 97 -28.12 -4.06 4.35
CA GLY A 97 -28.49 -3.34 5.57
C GLY A 97 -27.64 -2.10 5.81
N THR A 98 -28.30 -0.95 5.79
CA THR A 98 -27.92 0.19 6.63
C THR A 98 -28.16 -0.20 8.08
N ASP A 99 -27.26 -1.01 8.64
CA ASP A 99 -27.06 -1.07 10.08
C ASP A 99 -26.34 0.23 10.47
N ILE A 100 -27.11 1.31 10.52
CA ILE A 100 -26.78 2.44 11.37
C ILE A 100 -26.86 1.85 12.78
N TYR A 101 -25.70 1.59 13.39
CA TYR A 101 -25.64 1.18 14.79
C TYR A 101 -26.25 2.31 15.63
N ASN A 102 -27.53 2.19 15.94
CA ASN A 102 -28.16 2.89 17.03
C ASN A 102 -27.46 2.40 18.30
N VAL A 103 -26.60 3.24 18.86
CA VAL A 103 -26.15 3.09 20.24
C VAL A 103 -27.38 3.39 21.11
N SER A 104 -28.15 2.34 21.40
CA SER A 104 -29.20 2.37 22.39
C SER A 104 -28.55 2.67 23.73
N THR A 105 -28.66 3.91 24.20
CA THR A 105 -28.36 4.26 25.59
C THR A 105 -29.50 3.77 26.46
N THR A 106 -29.53 2.46 26.72
CA THR A 106 -30.26 1.93 27.88
C THR A 106 -29.32 2.03 29.07
N SER A 107 -29.63 2.96 29.96
CA SER A 107 -29.04 3.08 31.28
C SER A 107 -29.43 1.85 32.09
N ASP A 108 -28.54 0.88 32.20
CA ASP A 108 -28.58 -0.07 33.31
C ASP A 108 -27.16 -0.49 33.71
N ASN A 109 -26.94 -0.45 35.03
CA ASN A 109 -25.65 -0.47 35.70
C ASN A 109 -25.01 -1.86 35.73
N GLY A 110 -24.51 -2.31 34.57
CA GLY A 110 -23.57 -3.41 34.46
C GLY A 110 -22.69 -3.21 33.24
N ILE A 111 -21.41 -2.88 33.44
CA ILE A 111 -20.43 -2.75 32.36
C ILE A 111 -20.07 -4.16 31.86
N HIS A 112 -21.03 -4.82 31.21
CA HIS A 112 -20.71 -5.86 30.25
C HIS A 112 -20.31 -5.10 28.99
N GLU A 113 -19.01 -5.01 28.71
CA GLU A 113 -18.52 -4.57 27.41
C GLU A 113 -19.27 -5.39 26.35
N ALA A 114 -20.09 -4.71 25.54
CA ALA A 114 -20.79 -5.37 24.44
C ALA A 114 -19.74 -6.14 23.60
N PRO A 115 -20.01 -7.40 23.23
CA PRO A 115 -19.05 -8.21 22.51
C PRO A 115 -18.64 -7.46 21.24
N PHE A 116 -17.33 -7.22 21.10
CA PHE A 116 -16.79 -6.52 19.96
C PHE A 116 -17.18 -7.26 18.67
N ARG A 117 -17.94 -6.61 17.80
CA ARG A 117 -18.27 -7.14 16.48
C ARG A 117 -17.16 -6.75 15.51
N SER A 118 -16.40 -7.74 15.07
CA SER A 118 -15.39 -7.55 14.03
C SER A 118 -16.02 -6.94 12.77
N LEU A 119 -15.31 -6.00 12.14
CA LEU A 119 -15.72 -5.42 10.88
C LEU A 119 -15.68 -6.49 9.79
N LYS A 120 -16.65 -6.45 8.87
CA LYS A 120 -16.59 -7.25 7.64
C LYS A 120 -15.36 -6.87 6.83
N VAL A 121 -14.79 -7.82 6.08
CA VAL A 121 -13.61 -7.60 5.23
C VAL A 121 -13.79 -6.42 4.28
N GLU A 122 -14.98 -6.27 3.73
CA GLU A 122 -15.42 -5.17 2.85
C GLU A 122 -15.24 -3.78 3.49
N ALA A 123 -15.15 -3.70 4.82
CA ALA A 123 -15.06 -2.47 5.58
C ALA A 123 -13.68 -2.24 6.22
N ARG A 124 -12.65 -3.02 5.84
CA ARG A 124 -11.29 -2.98 6.42
C ARG A 124 -10.27 -2.28 5.53
N GLY A 125 -10.64 -1.16 4.90
CA GLY A 125 -9.69 -0.33 4.16
C GLY A 125 -8.82 0.54 5.08
N ILE A 126 -7.54 0.69 4.76
CA ILE A 126 -6.61 1.63 5.40
C ILE A 126 -6.50 2.92 4.58
N THR A 127 -6.30 4.06 5.24
CA THR A 127 -6.09 5.38 4.60
C THR A 127 -4.60 5.73 4.55
N TYR A 128 -4.22 6.64 3.66
CA TYR A 128 -2.84 7.14 3.61
C TYR A 128 -2.42 7.86 4.89
N ARG A 129 -3.36 8.55 5.55
CA ARG A 129 -3.13 9.11 6.89
C ARG A 129 -2.77 8.03 7.90
N GLN A 130 -3.47 6.89 7.87
CA GLN A 130 -3.16 5.77 8.76
C GLN A 130 -1.80 5.14 8.45
N MET A 131 -1.45 4.98 7.18
CA MET A 131 -0.11 4.54 6.78
C MET A 131 0.98 5.52 7.25
N SER A 132 0.71 6.82 7.16
CA SER A 132 1.64 7.85 7.62
C SER A 132 1.87 7.81 9.13
N ALA A 133 0.86 7.47 9.92
CA ALA A 133 1.00 7.31 11.37
C ALA A 133 1.84 6.07 11.72
N ILE A 134 1.72 4.99 10.94
CA ILE A 134 2.61 3.82 11.05
C ILE A 134 4.05 4.24 10.78
N MET A 135 4.32 4.98 9.70
CA MET A 135 5.67 5.49 9.41
C MET A 135 6.21 6.42 10.51
N ALA A 136 5.36 7.26 11.13
CA ALA A 136 5.77 8.06 12.27
C ALA A 136 6.13 7.19 13.50
N ASN A 137 5.43 6.07 13.70
CA ASN A 137 5.77 5.10 14.74
C ASN A 137 7.14 4.45 14.46
N VAL A 138 7.38 4.03 13.22
CA VAL A 138 8.68 3.49 12.76
C VAL A 138 9.80 4.49 13.04
N LYS A 139 9.67 5.74 12.57
CA LYS A 139 10.68 6.80 12.79
C LYS A 139 11.02 7.04 14.26
N ARG A 140 10.03 6.91 15.14
CA ARG A 140 10.20 7.16 16.58
C ARG A 140 10.81 5.99 17.34
N ARG A 141 10.56 4.75 16.89
CA ARG A 141 10.90 3.53 17.65
C ARG A 141 12.07 2.75 17.06
N CYS A 142 12.17 2.67 15.74
CA CYS A 142 13.05 1.72 15.04
C CYS A 142 14.49 1.73 15.58
N GLU A 143 15.14 2.90 15.59
CA GLU A 143 16.52 3.01 16.06
C GLU A 143 16.64 2.96 17.59
N LYS A 144 15.67 3.58 18.29
CA LYS A 144 15.63 3.70 19.76
C LYS A 144 15.46 2.35 20.44
N GLU A 145 14.68 1.46 19.84
CA GLU A 145 14.42 0.11 20.33
C GLU A 145 15.39 -0.92 19.73
N GLY A 146 16.29 -0.50 18.83
CA GLY A 146 17.27 -1.40 18.21
C GLY A 146 16.63 -2.50 17.38
N TRP A 147 15.66 -2.15 16.52
CA TRP A 147 15.01 -3.14 15.65
C TRP A 147 16.04 -3.80 14.71
N THR A 148 15.85 -5.08 14.43
CA THR A 148 16.76 -5.89 13.62
C THR A 148 16.02 -6.80 12.66
N ARG A 149 16.65 -7.12 11.53
CA ARG A 149 16.16 -8.14 10.59
C ARG A 149 17.26 -9.16 10.35
N GLU A 150 16.89 -10.44 10.34
CA GLU A 150 17.81 -11.49 9.91
C GLU A 150 18.01 -11.40 8.39
N VAL A 151 19.27 -11.41 7.96
CA VAL A 151 19.63 -11.40 6.54
C VAL A 151 19.34 -12.77 5.96
N VAL A 152 18.62 -12.79 4.84
CA VAL A 152 18.41 -13.99 4.04
C VAL A 152 19.52 -14.04 3.00
N ASP A 153 20.21 -15.18 2.95
CA ASP A 153 21.23 -15.46 1.95
C ASP A 153 20.57 -15.52 0.56
N SER A 154 21.05 -14.72 -0.37
CA SER A 154 20.44 -14.58 -1.70
C SER A 154 20.60 -15.81 -2.59
N GLU A 155 21.61 -16.65 -2.35
CA GLU A 155 21.87 -17.85 -3.16
C GLU A 155 21.00 -19.02 -2.68
N THR A 156 20.87 -19.18 -1.36
CA THR A 156 20.19 -20.32 -0.73
C THR A 156 18.77 -20.01 -0.30
N ASN A 157 18.38 -18.73 -0.25
CA ASN A 157 17.13 -18.24 0.31
C ASN A 157 16.88 -18.72 1.76
N ARG A 158 17.97 -18.89 2.53
CA ARG A 158 17.92 -19.34 3.93
C ARG A 158 18.36 -18.24 4.89
N PRO A 159 17.91 -18.28 6.15
CA PRO A 159 18.42 -17.38 7.18
C PRO A 159 19.93 -17.56 7.35
N SER A 160 20.68 -16.47 7.25
CA SER A 160 22.14 -16.49 7.36
C SER A 160 22.66 -16.54 8.79
N GLY A 161 21.79 -16.40 9.80
CA GLY A 161 22.16 -16.15 11.19
C GLY A 161 22.71 -14.74 11.45
N THR A 162 22.91 -13.93 10.41
CA THR A 162 23.38 -12.54 10.53
C THR A 162 22.20 -11.58 10.65
N TYR A 163 22.30 -10.60 11.54
CA TYR A 163 21.27 -9.58 11.75
C TYR A 163 21.77 -8.21 11.32
N ILE A 164 20.93 -7.48 10.60
CA ILE A 164 21.14 -6.06 10.32
C ILE A 164 20.32 -5.20 11.28
N ARG A 165 20.91 -4.10 11.74
CA ARG A 165 20.18 -3.06 12.47
C ARG A 165 19.33 -2.27 11.50
N LEU A 166 18.06 -2.11 11.85
CA LEU A 166 17.10 -1.37 11.04
C LEU A 166 17.15 0.12 11.36
N THR A 167 16.96 0.91 10.31
CA THR A 167 16.73 2.35 10.33
C THR A 167 15.42 2.64 9.59
N PRO A 168 14.76 3.78 9.84
CA PRO A 168 13.45 4.07 9.25
C PRO A 168 13.43 4.04 7.71
N ASP A 169 14.57 4.28 7.05
CA ASP A 169 14.73 4.33 5.60
C ASP A 169 14.93 2.96 4.95
N ILE A 170 15.19 1.88 5.71
CA ILE A 170 15.34 0.51 5.17
C ILE A 170 14.24 -0.45 5.62
N VAL A 171 13.33 0.02 6.48
CA VAL A 171 12.19 -0.76 6.96
C VAL A 171 11.24 -1.11 5.81
N ASN A 172 10.84 -2.38 5.76
CA ASN A 172 9.87 -2.93 4.81
C ASN A 172 8.63 -3.48 5.53
N MET A 173 7.70 -4.12 4.80
CA MET A 173 6.46 -4.60 5.42
C MET A 173 6.69 -5.76 6.39
N HIS A 174 7.70 -6.60 6.18
CA HIS A 174 8.04 -7.67 7.13
C HIS A 174 8.43 -7.10 8.51
N ASP A 175 9.20 -6.01 8.56
CA ASP A 175 9.56 -5.41 9.84
C ASP A 175 8.39 -4.69 10.49
N ILE A 176 7.56 -4.02 9.67
CA ILE A 176 6.33 -3.37 10.16
C ILE A 176 5.39 -4.42 10.75
N GLU A 177 5.24 -5.57 10.08
CA GLU A 177 4.49 -6.69 10.61
C GLU A 177 5.09 -7.15 11.95
N ARG A 178 6.41 -7.39 12.00
CA ARG A 178 7.08 -7.90 13.21
C ARG A 178 7.00 -6.94 14.41
N TYR A 179 7.24 -5.65 14.20
CA TYR A 179 7.46 -4.68 15.28
C TYR A 179 6.27 -3.76 15.57
N VAL A 180 5.33 -3.67 14.63
CA VAL A 180 4.14 -2.83 14.73
C VAL A 180 2.90 -3.71 14.70
N ILE A 181 2.53 -4.26 13.53
CA ILE A 181 1.22 -4.89 13.30
C ILE A 181 1.02 -6.13 14.17
N GLY A 182 1.92 -7.10 14.10
CA GLY A 182 1.85 -8.39 14.80
C GLY A 182 1.63 -8.23 16.31
N PRO A 183 2.44 -7.43 17.03
CA PRO A 183 2.20 -7.13 18.44
C PRO A 183 0.79 -6.58 18.72
N TYR A 184 0.22 -5.76 17.83
CA TYR A 184 -1.15 -5.26 17.98
C TYR A 184 -2.19 -6.33 17.73
N THR A 185 -2.11 -6.96 16.56
CA THR A 185 -3.11 -7.92 16.10
C THR A 185 -3.19 -9.11 17.05
N GLN A 186 -2.05 -9.58 17.57
CA GLN A 186 -1.99 -10.61 18.61
C GLN A 186 -2.57 -10.15 19.95
N ALA A 187 -2.40 -8.87 20.33
CA ALA A 187 -2.96 -8.35 21.59
C ALA A 187 -4.48 -8.23 21.55
N THR A 188 -5.01 -7.78 20.42
CA THR A 188 -6.43 -7.42 20.27
C THR A 188 -7.26 -8.54 19.66
N GLY A 189 -6.64 -9.51 18.97
CA GLY A 189 -7.32 -10.52 18.15
C GLY A 189 -7.98 -9.92 16.90
N ARG A 190 -7.55 -8.74 16.47
CA ARG A 190 -8.20 -7.95 15.40
C ARG A 190 -7.20 -7.61 14.31
N SER A 191 -7.69 -7.23 13.12
CA SER A 191 -6.82 -6.59 12.12
C SER A 191 -6.30 -5.23 12.65
N LEU A 192 -5.24 -4.71 12.05
CA LEU A 192 -4.72 -3.40 12.44
C LEU A 192 -5.78 -2.33 12.21
N VAL A 193 -6.44 -2.33 11.05
CA VAL A 193 -7.44 -1.33 10.66
C VAL A 193 -8.57 -1.23 11.69
N GLU A 194 -9.06 -2.37 12.19
CA GLU A 194 -10.07 -2.42 13.26
C GLU A 194 -9.60 -1.83 14.60
N SER A 195 -8.29 -1.73 14.78
CA SER A 195 -7.67 -1.26 16.02
C SER A 195 -7.27 0.21 15.97
N LEU A 196 -7.30 0.87 14.81
CA LEU A 196 -6.81 2.24 14.67
C LEU A 196 -7.86 3.30 15.10
N PRO A 197 -7.54 4.18 16.07
CA PRO A 197 -8.45 5.22 16.52
C PRO A 197 -8.48 6.41 15.54
N SER A 198 -9.69 6.76 15.06
CA SER A 198 -10.11 7.93 14.26
C SER A 198 -10.74 7.65 12.88
N THR A 199 -10.92 6.40 12.49
CA THR A 199 -11.76 6.04 11.32
C THR A 199 -12.73 4.89 11.61
N ALA A 200 -13.04 4.62 12.89
CA ALA A 200 -13.75 3.47 13.45
C ALA A 200 -15.23 3.27 13.01
N GLY A 201 -15.61 3.80 11.85
CA GLY A 201 -16.75 3.33 11.08
C GLY A 201 -16.32 2.31 10.02
N THR A 202 -17.24 1.95 9.14
CA THR A 202 -16.92 1.13 7.98
C THR A 202 -15.97 1.90 7.04
N GLN A 203 -14.86 1.27 6.64
CA GLN A 203 -13.89 1.83 5.70
C GLN A 203 -13.92 1.05 4.38
N PRO A 204 -14.95 1.23 3.53
CA PRO A 204 -15.01 0.54 2.25
C PRO A 204 -13.86 1.01 1.34
N PRO A 205 -13.00 0.10 0.87
CA PRO A 205 -11.85 0.46 0.05
C PRO A 205 -12.28 0.89 -1.37
N ARG A 206 -11.58 1.90 -1.91
CA ARG A 206 -11.76 2.35 -3.29
C ARG A 206 -10.95 1.49 -4.27
N PHE A 207 -9.76 1.08 -3.86
CA PHE A 207 -8.83 0.26 -4.62
C PHE A 207 -8.32 -0.92 -3.79
N PHE A 208 -8.11 -2.04 -4.45
CA PHE A 208 -7.34 -3.17 -3.94
C PHE A 208 -5.87 -2.98 -4.30
N VAL A 209 -4.95 -3.19 -3.38
CA VAL A 209 -3.52 -2.94 -3.60
C VAL A 209 -2.74 -4.24 -3.50
N VAL A 210 -2.05 -4.58 -4.57
CA VAL A 210 -1.05 -5.65 -4.62
C VAL A 210 0.33 -5.04 -4.42
N HIS A 211 1.09 -5.52 -3.45
CA HIS A 211 2.48 -5.09 -3.25
C HIS A 211 3.33 -6.22 -2.67
N THR A 212 4.64 -6.18 -2.93
CA THR A 212 5.60 -7.05 -2.25
C THR A 212 5.92 -6.52 -0.85
N TRP A 213 6.21 -7.42 0.08
CA TRP A 213 6.60 -7.09 1.45
C TRP A 213 8.08 -6.75 1.61
N ASN A 214 8.88 -7.04 0.57
CA ASN A 214 10.33 -6.80 0.57
C ASN A 214 10.70 -5.33 0.29
N GLU A 215 9.84 -4.59 -0.40
CA GLU A 215 10.08 -3.19 -0.75
C GLU A 215 9.99 -2.27 0.48
N LYS A 216 10.82 -1.22 0.47
CA LYS A 216 10.83 -0.20 1.53
C LYS A 216 9.42 0.38 1.70
N TYR A 217 8.99 0.52 2.94
CA TYR A 217 7.65 1.03 3.23
C TYR A 217 7.45 2.46 2.71
N GLU A 218 8.50 3.30 2.75
CA GLU A 218 8.45 4.66 2.19
C GLU A 218 8.18 4.65 0.68
N ASN A 219 8.70 3.67 -0.05
CA ASN A 219 8.50 3.55 -1.49
C ASN A 219 7.05 3.17 -1.82
N ALA A 220 6.48 2.22 -1.08
CA ALA A 220 5.05 1.89 -1.20
C ALA A 220 4.17 3.11 -0.88
N MET A 221 4.48 3.85 0.19
CA MET A 221 3.79 5.09 0.52
C MET A 221 3.90 6.15 -0.57
N ALA A 222 5.07 6.31 -1.20
CA ALA A 222 5.26 7.25 -2.30
C ALA A 222 4.35 6.91 -3.49
N CYS A 223 4.26 5.62 -3.85
CA CYS A 223 3.34 5.16 -4.89
C CYS A 223 1.88 5.46 -4.55
N ILE A 224 1.44 5.14 -3.33
CA ILE A 224 0.06 5.43 -2.88
C ILE A 224 -0.23 6.93 -2.86
N LYS A 225 0.72 7.77 -2.44
CA LYS A 225 0.57 9.24 -2.47
C LYS A 225 0.38 9.74 -3.91
N THR A 226 1.18 9.27 -4.85
CA THR A 226 1.01 9.60 -6.27
C THR A 226 -0.33 9.10 -6.80
N MET A 227 -0.73 7.87 -6.48
CA MET A 227 -2.03 7.33 -6.89
C MET A 227 -3.21 8.18 -6.40
N ILE A 228 -3.20 8.59 -5.13
CA ILE A 228 -4.24 9.48 -4.58
C ILE A 228 -4.31 10.78 -5.36
N HIS A 229 -3.16 11.35 -5.71
CA HIS A 229 -3.11 12.56 -6.53
C HIS A 229 -3.66 12.32 -7.94
N ASP A 230 -3.24 11.25 -8.60
CA ASP A 230 -3.65 10.91 -9.97
C ASP A 230 -5.15 10.61 -10.08
N PHE A 231 -5.75 10.04 -9.03
CA PHE A 231 -7.18 9.78 -8.93
C PHE A 231 -7.94 10.83 -8.09
N SER A 232 -7.38 12.02 -7.88
CA SER A 232 -8.03 13.06 -7.04
C SER A 232 -9.23 13.73 -7.70
N SER A 233 -9.23 13.85 -9.03
CA SER A 233 -10.34 14.46 -9.78
C SER A 233 -11.56 13.54 -9.83
N ASN A 234 -12.76 14.13 -9.71
CA ASN A 234 -14.04 13.45 -9.90
C ASN A 234 -15.06 14.41 -10.51
N LYS A 235 -14.96 14.67 -11.82
CA LYS A 235 -15.78 15.65 -12.54
C LYS A 235 -16.93 15.01 -13.31
N SER A 236 -16.91 13.69 -13.46
CA SER A 236 -17.88 12.93 -14.26
C SER A 236 -18.16 11.56 -13.66
N THR A 237 -19.24 10.92 -14.11
CA THR A 237 -19.53 9.51 -13.77
C THR A 237 -18.41 8.58 -14.18
N ILE A 238 -17.73 8.89 -15.29
CA ILE A 238 -16.62 8.11 -15.80
C ILE A 238 -15.41 8.19 -14.85
N ASP A 239 -15.17 9.35 -14.23
CA ASP A 239 -14.10 9.48 -13.23
C ASP A 239 -14.42 8.65 -11.98
N ASP A 240 -15.68 8.67 -11.52
CA ASP A 240 -16.12 7.86 -10.38
C ASP A 240 -15.97 6.35 -10.65
N GLU A 241 -16.36 5.91 -11.86
CA GLU A 241 -16.21 4.52 -12.31
C GLU A 241 -14.74 4.06 -12.32
N ARG A 242 -13.79 4.97 -12.59
CA ARG A 242 -12.34 4.71 -12.52
C ARG A 242 -11.75 4.84 -11.13
N GLY A 243 -12.54 5.25 -10.13
CA GLY A 243 -12.05 5.41 -8.76
C GLY A 243 -11.67 6.84 -8.35
N GLY A 244 -12.03 7.84 -9.15
CA GLY A 244 -11.78 9.26 -8.90
C GLY A 244 -12.30 9.78 -7.56
N GLY A 245 -11.83 10.96 -7.16
CA GLY A 245 -12.19 11.60 -5.89
C GLY A 245 -11.38 11.08 -4.70
N MET A 246 -10.19 10.53 -4.97
CA MET A 246 -9.30 10.07 -3.91
C MET A 246 -8.74 11.24 -3.11
N THR A 247 -8.61 11.02 -1.80
CA THR A 247 -7.99 11.91 -0.83
C THR A 247 -7.11 11.07 0.08
N ILE A 248 -6.32 11.71 0.96
CA ILE A 248 -5.52 10.98 1.96
C ILE A 248 -6.35 10.18 2.97
N ASP A 249 -7.65 10.48 3.05
CA ASP A 249 -8.63 9.81 3.91
C ASP A 249 -9.49 8.80 3.15
N THR A 250 -9.22 8.57 1.85
CA THR A 250 -9.90 7.55 1.07
C THR A 250 -9.32 6.17 1.40
N PRO A 251 -10.12 5.20 1.86
CA PRO A 251 -9.61 3.88 2.19
C PRO A 251 -9.17 3.09 0.95
N ILE A 252 -8.11 2.32 1.11
CA ILE A 252 -7.58 1.34 0.15
C ILE A 252 -7.39 0.01 0.88
N TRP A 253 -7.52 -1.10 0.17
CA TRP A 253 -7.36 -2.42 0.78
C TRP A 253 -5.95 -2.93 0.56
N ILE A 254 -5.25 -3.23 1.65
CA ILE A 254 -3.90 -3.80 1.66
C ILE A 254 -3.94 -4.98 2.64
N ASP A 255 -3.50 -6.15 2.18
CA ASP A 255 -3.62 -7.40 2.92
C ASP A 255 -2.93 -7.37 4.29
N ALA A 256 -1.72 -6.79 4.36
CA ALA A 256 -0.93 -6.67 5.59
C ALA A 256 -1.68 -5.94 6.72
N PHE A 257 -2.58 -5.00 6.38
CA PHE A 257 -3.30 -4.20 7.38
C PHE A 257 -4.72 -4.69 7.63
N ALA A 258 -5.38 -5.19 6.58
CA ALA A 258 -6.79 -5.55 6.59
C ALA A 258 -7.02 -6.98 7.12
N LEU A 259 -6.03 -7.85 7.00
CA LEU A 259 -6.12 -9.21 7.49
C LEU A 259 -5.80 -9.28 8.98
N GLY A 260 -6.56 -10.09 9.70
CA GLY A 260 -6.36 -10.34 11.13
C GLY A 260 -5.63 -11.66 11.37
N PRO A 261 -5.19 -11.92 12.61
CA PRO A 261 -4.51 -13.16 12.97
C PRO A 261 -5.44 -14.38 12.85
N CYS A 262 -6.76 -14.16 12.86
CA CYS A 262 -7.79 -15.19 12.68
C CYS A 262 -7.99 -15.64 11.23
N GLN A 263 -7.31 -15.05 10.25
CA GLN A 263 -7.38 -15.47 8.83
C GLN A 263 -6.18 -16.35 8.45
N SER A 264 -5.77 -17.20 9.38
CA SER A 264 -4.58 -18.06 9.27
C SER A 264 -4.75 -19.25 8.32
N ASN A 265 -5.97 -19.56 7.86
CA ASN A 265 -6.17 -20.57 6.83
C ASN A 265 -6.26 -19.93 5.43
N ASP A 266 -5.70 -20.63 4.45
CA ASP A 266 -5.57 -20.12 3.08
C ASP A 266 -6.92 -19.84 2.42
N GLU A 267 -7.96 -20.62 2.74
CA GLU A 267 -9.29 -20.46 2.16
C GLU A 267 -9.99 -19.18 2.62
N THR A 268 -9.97 -18.88 3.93
CA THR A 268 -10.57 -17.65 4.46
C THR A 268 -9.80 -16.44 3.96
N ARG A 269 -8.47 -16.54 3.85
CA ARG A 269 -7.62 -15.50 3.26
C ARG A 269 -8.00 -15.24 1.81
N LYS A 270 -8.07 -16.28 0.96
CA LYS A 270 -8.49 -16.16 -0.44
C LYS A 270 -9.89 -15.56 -0.57
N SER A 271 -10.86 -16.06 0.19
CA SER A 271 -12.22 -15.52 0.22
C SER A 271 -12.25 -14.04 0.59
N SER A 272 -11.44 -13.63 1.57
CA SER A 272 -11.31 -12.22 1.98
C SER A 272 -10.72 -11.35 0.87
N ILE A 273 -9.69 -11.84 0.17
CA ILE A 273 -9.07 -11.15 -0.96
C ILE A 273 -10.09 -10.94 -2.09
N VAL A 274 -10.82 -12.00 -2.48
CA VAL A 274 -11.86 -11.91 -3.52
C VAL A 274 -12.94 -10.91 -3.13
N THR A 275 -13.44 -11.01 -1.89
CA THR A 275 -14.45 -10.09 -1.34
C THR A 275 -13.95 -8.63 -1.39
N ALA A 276 -12.69 -8.39 -1.05
CA ALA A 276 -12.09 -7.06 -1.12
C ALA A 276 -11.99 -6.54 -2.56
N MET A 277 -11.55 -7.37 -3.51
CA MET A 277 -11.51 -7.02 -4.92
C MET A 277 -12.91 -6.64 -5.43
N GLU A 278 -13.93 -7.43 -5.13
CA GLU A 278 -15.32 -7.14 -5.50
C GLU A 278 -15.81 -5.82 -4.91
N THR A 279 -15.52 -5.58 -3.62
CA THR A 279 -15.88 -4.33 -2.91
C THR A 279 -15.27 -3.10 -3.59
N THR A 280 -14.05 -3.22 -4.11
CA THR A 280 -13.37 -2.13 -4.82
C THR A 280 -13.87 -1.94 -6.25
N ASN A 281 -14.93 -2.64 -6.65
CA ASN A 281 -15.38 -2.74 -8.05
C ASN A 281 -14.25 -3.22 -8.97
N LEU A 282 -13.44 -4.18 -8.53
CA LEU A 282 -12.32 -4.76 -9.28
C LEU A 282 -11.28 -3.71 -9.70
N ARG A 283 -11.21 -2.58 -8.99
CA ARG A 283 -10.17 -1.58 -9.19
C ARG A 283 -8.94 -1.99 -8.40
N SER A 284 -7.89 -2.37 -9.11
CA SER A 284 -6.66 -2.88 -8.50
C SER A 284 -5.48 -1.99 -8.85
N VAL A 285 -4.54 -1.87 -7.91
CA VAL A 285 -3.27 -1.18 -8.11
C VAL A 285 -2.13 -2.12 -7.75
N VAL A 286 -1.15 -2.20 -8.63
CA VAL A 286 0.08 -2.99 -8.43
C VAL A 286 1.23 -2.03 -8.13
N LEU A 287 1.90 -2.23 -7.00
CA LEU A 287 3.09 -1.46 -6.63
C LEU A 287 4.35 -2.24 -7.03
N LEU A 288 5.00 -1.81 -8.11
CA LEU A 288 6.28 -2.35 -8.53
C LEU A 288 7.38 -1.87 -7.59
N ASP A 289 8.07 -2.83 -7.01
CA ASP A 289 9.32 -2.58 -6.31
C ASP A 289 10.42 -2.15 -7.29
N ARG A 290 11.57 -1.75 -6.73
CA ARG A 290 12.71 -1.23 -7.48
C ARG A 290 13.22 -2.19 -8.56
N PHE A 291 13.13 -3.49 -8.32
CA PHE A 291 13.75 -4.53 -9.14
C PHE A 291 12.71 -5.38 -9.92
N GLY A 292 11.42 -5.21 -9.63
CA GLY A 292 10.35 -6.03 -10.18
C GLY A 292 10.19 -7.38 -9.46
N ASP A 293 10.72 -7.52 -8.25
CA ASP A 293 10.62 -8.70 -7.39
C ASP A 293 9.16 -9.13 -7.10
N ILE A 294 8.20 -8.21 -7.23
CA ILE A 294 6.77 -8.50 -7.13
C ILE A 294 6.35 -9.60 -8.10
N PHE A 295 7.01 -9.70 -9.26
CA PHE A 295 6.74 -10.74 -10.26
C PHE A 295 7.36 -12.09 -9.90
N SER A 296 8.34 -12.13 -9.00
CA SER A 296 8.89 -13.38 -8.47
C SER A 296 8.10 -13.90 -7.26
N ASN A 297 7.18 -13.10 -6.72
CA ASN A 297 6.34 -13.48 -5.59
C ASN A 297 5.03 -14.13 -6.07
N ILE A 298 4.90 -15.44 -5.85
CA ILE A 298 3.75 -16.24 -6.30
C ILE A 298 2.41 -15.74 -5.75
N GLU A 299 2.38 -15.21 -4.53
CA GLU A 299 1.15 -14.69 -3.93
C GLU A 299 0.75 -13.35 -4.55
N CYS A 300 1.71 -12.52 -4.93
CA CYS A 300 1.45 -11.29 -5.68
C CYS A 300 0.92 -11.62 -7.08
N LEU A 301 1.57 -12.56 -7.80
CA LEU A 301 1.13 -13.00 -9.12
C LEU A 301 -0.32 -13.52 -9.10
N LYS A 302 -0.65 -14.41 -8.15
CA LYS A 302 -2.04 -14.89 -7.96
C LYS A 302 -3.03 -13.76 -7.73
N GLN A 303 -2.68 -12.73 -6.95
CA GLN A 303 -3.57 -11.58 -6.73
C GLN A 303 -3.76 -10.72 -7.98
N ILE A 304 -2.71 -10.54 -8.77
CA ILE A 304 -2.81 -9.83 -10.06
C ILE A 304 -3.68 -10.65 -11.02
N GLU A 305 -3.43 -11.95 -11.14
CA GLU A 305 -4.22 -12.86 -11.96
C GLU A 305 -5.69 -12.87 -11.53
N MET A 306 -6.00 -13.01 -10.24
CA MET A 306 -7.37 -12.93 -9.73
C MET A 306 -8.03 -11.60 -10.11
N SER A 307 -7.33 -10.47 -9.99
CA SER A 307 -7.86 -9.17 -10.40
C SER A 307 -8.22 -9.14 -11.89
N LEU A 308 -7.38 -9.73 -12.74
CA LEU A 308 -7.58 -9.82 -14.19
C LEU A 308 -8.72 -10.79 -14.56
N CYS A 309 -8.73 -11.99 -13.99
CA CYS A 309 -9.72 -13.03 -14.23
C CYS A 309 -11.12 -12.58 -13.79
N LEU A 310 -11.28 -12.04 -12.58
CA LEU A 310 -12.55 -11.50 -12.11
C LEU A 310 -13.04 -10.36 -13.02
N SER A 311 -12.13 -9.52 -13.49
CA SER A 311 -12.43 -8.44 -14.44
C SER A 311 -12.88 -8.93 -15.81
N ARG A 312 -12.46 -10.14 -16.23
CA ARG A 312 -12.82 -10.80 -17.49
C ARG A 312 -14.14 -11.57 -17.38
N SER A 313 -14.33 -12.39 -16.35
CA SER A 313 -15.57 -13.17 -16.15
C SER A 313 -16.80 -12.27 -16.08
N ARG A 314 -16.66 -11.08 -15.50
CA ARG A 314 -17.73 -10.07 -15.46
C ARG A 314 -18.03 -9.44 -16.84
N ARG A 315 -17.10 -9.49 -17.82
CA ARG A 315 -17.36 -9.06 -19.22
C ARG A 315 -18.35 -10.01 -19.87
N LEU A 316 -18.04 -11.31 -19.81
CA LEU A 316 -18.83 -12.35 -20.46
C LEU A 316 -20.27 -12.42 -19.93
N SER A 317 -20.52 -12.00 -18.69
CA SER A 317 -21.87 -11.97 -18.11
C SER A 317 -22.73 -10.75 -18.49
N ILE A 318 -22.14 -9.67 -19.04
CA ILE A 318 -22.83 -8.39 -19.30
C ILE A 318 -23.09 -8.15 -20.80
N ASP A 319 -22.46 -8.90 -21.71
CA ASP A 319 -22.57 -8.71 -23.17
C ASP A 319 -23.92 -9.14 -23.81
N MET A 320 -25.01 -9.23 -23.05
CA MET A 320 -26.35 -9.61 -23.55
C MET A 320 -27.42 -8.52 -23.43
N ASP A 321 -27.11 -7.32 -22.90
CA ASP A 321 -28.09 -6.23 -22.89
C ASP A 321 -27.45 -4.87 -23.14
N TYR A 322 -28.16 -4.05 -23.92
CA TYR A 322 -27.71 -2.82 -24.55
C TYR A 322 -26.85 -1.87 -23.66
N GLY A 323 -25.65 -1.54 -24.12
CA GLY A 323 -25.04 -0.20 -23.96
C GLY A 323 -24.61 0.27 -22.56
N GLU A 324 -24.63 -0.56 -21.52
CA GLU A 324 -24.27 -0.12 -20.16
C GLU A 324 -22.82 -0.46 -19.73
N SER A 325 -22.01 0.59 -19.82
CA SER A 325 -20.96 1.00 -18.89
C SER A 325 -19.76 0.07 -18.62
N ARG A 326 -18.58 0.61 -18.97
CA ARG A 326 -17.24 0.19 -18.57
C ARG A 326 -17.00 0.39 -17.05
N LYS A 327 -17.96 0.05 -16.18
CA LYS A 327 -17.82 0.20 -14.72
C LYS A 327 -16.66 -0.66 -14.21
N GLY A 328 -15.74 -0.04 -13.49
CA GLY A 328 -14.83 -0.71 -12.55
C GLY A 328 -13.81 -1.66 -13.17
N LYS A 329 -12.98 -1.18 -14.10
CA LYS A 329 -11.90 -1.98 -14.71
C LYS A 329 -10.59 -1.18 -14.80
N SER A 330 -10.26 -0.45 -13.73
CA SER A 330 -8.99 0.27 -13.67
C SER A 330 -7.97 -0.60 -12.96
N LEU A 331 -7.09 -1.23 -13.74
CA LEU A 331 -5.81 -1.72 -13.22
C LEU A 331 -4.77 -0.61 -13.42
N ALA A 332 -4.09 -0.24 -12.35
CA ALA A 332 -3.00 0.72 -12.42
C ALA A 332 -1.71 0.12 -11.85
N VAL A 333 -0.58 0.56 -12.36
CA VAL A 333 0.74 0.06 -11.99
C VAL A 333 1.58 1.25 -11.59
N TYR A 334 2.08 1.27 -10.36
CA TYR A 334 2.90 2.36 -9.83
C TYR A 334 4.28 1.87 -9.44
N THR A 335 5.29 2.72 -9.60
CA THR A 335 6.65 2.43 -9.15
C THR A 335 7.30 3.65 -8.50
N SER A 336 8.14 3.41 -7.51
CA SER A 336 8.81 4.42 -6.66
C SER A 336 10.00 5.09 -7.34
N VAL A 337 9.96 5.23 -8.67
CA VAL A 337 10.98 5.95 -9.44
C VAL A 337 10.70 7.43 -9.38
N LYS A 338 11.70 8.16 -8.90
CA LYS A 338 11.74 9.61 -9.03
C LYS A 338 11.75 9.94 -10.51
N HIS A 339 10.81 10.76 -10.93
CA HIS A 339 10.71 11.21 -12.29
C HIS A 339 10.32 12.68 -12.30
N SER A 340 10.70 13.35 -13.37
CA SER A 340 10.28 14.71 -13.65
C SER A 340 9.82 14.81 -15.08
N TYR A 341 8.73 15.54 -15.30
CA TYR A 341 8.21 15.84 -16.63
C TYR A 341 7.68 17.27 -16.64
N GLU A 342 7.60 17.84 -17.84
CA GLU A 342 7.03 19.15 -18.05
C GLU A 342 5.58 19.00 -18.48
N HIS A 343 4.66 19.50 -17.65
CA HIS A 343 3.24 19.50 -17.96
C HIS A 343 2.85 20.87 -18.53
N PRO A 344 2.16 20.95 -19.67
CA PRO A 344 1.81 22.23 -20.32
C PRO A 344 1.12 23.22 -19.38
N LYS A 345 0.22 22.70 -18.52
CA LYS A 345 -0.51 23.50 -17.54
C LYS A 345 0.23 23.78 -16.22
N TYR A 346 1.15 22.93 -15.79
CA TYR A 346 1.70 22.97 -14.42
C TYR A 346 3.23 23.17 -14.40
N GLY A 347 3.85 23.34 -15.57
CA GLY A 347 5.30 23.43 -15.72
C GLY A 347 5.99 22.14 -15.30
N LYS A 348 7.22 22.28 -14.81
CA LYS A 348 8.06 21.16 -14.38
C LYS A 348 7.54 20.54 -13.09
N LEU A 349 7.06 19.30 -13.20
CA LEU A 349 6.61 18.49 -12.07
C LEU A 349 7.70 17.47 -11.71
N SER A 350 8.01 17.34 -10.43
CA SER A 350 8.91 16.31 -9.88
C SER A 350 8.14 15.47 -8.87
N ARG A 351 8.17 14.15 -9.01
CA ARG A 351 7.43 13.22 -8.16
C ARG A 351 8.30 12.05 -7.75
N LYS A 352 8.04 11.52 -6.55
CA LYS A 352 8.76 10.36 -5.97
C LYS A 352 8.33 9.01 -6.55
N ALA A 353 7.19 8.95 -7.22
CA ALA A 353 6.66 7.73 -7.82
C ALA A 353 5.79 8.08 -9.03
N ILE A 354 5.72 7.19 -10.01
CA ILE A 354 4.96 7.32 -11.27
C ILE A 354 4.02 6.14 -11.45
N GLY A 355 2.93 6.31 -12.20
CA GLY A 355 2.03 5.23 -12.55
C GLY A 355 1.60 5.19 -14.02
N LEU A 356 1.38 3.98 -14.52
CA LEU A 356 0.64 3.65 -15.73
C LEU A 356 -0.79 3.26 -15.34
N CYS A 357 -1.80 3.86 -15.97
CA CYS A 357 -3.19 3.63 -15.60
C CYS A 357 -3.99 3.10 -16.79
N GLN A 358 -4.57 1.91 -16.67
CA GLN A 358 -5.53 1.42 -17.65
C GLN A 358 -6.75 2.36 -17.67
N GLY A 359 -6.93 3.07 -18.79
CA GLY A 359 -8.00 4.05 -18.94
C GLY A 359 -7.66 5.45 -18.41
N ARG A 360 -6.37 5.78 -18.25
CA ARG A 360 -5.83 7.09 -17.81
C ARG A 360 -6.20 7.43 -16.36
N ALA A 361 -5.41 8.29 -15.75
CA ALA A 361 -5.73 8.82 -14.43
C ALA A 361 -6.84 9.87 -14.55
N THR A 362 -7.62 10.09 -13.48
CA THR A 362 -8.72 11.07 -13.54
C THR A 362 -8.22 12.51 -13.61
N ILE A 363 -7.01 12.77 -13.10
CA ILE A 363 -6.37 14.09 -13.23
C ILE A 363 -6.04 14.47 -14.68
N ASP A 364 -5.91 13.47 -15.58
CA ASP A 364 -5.61 13.72 -16.99
C ASP A 364 -6.81 14.35 -17.71
N ALA A 365 -7.97 14.44 -17.04
CA ALA A 365 -9.22 15.02 -17.55
C ALA A 365 -9.62 14.45 -18.93
N ASN A 366 -9.33 13.17 -19.15
CA ASN A 366 -9.54 12.42 -20.40
C ASN A 366 -8.71 12.87 -21.59
N TYR A 367 -7.76 13.79 -21.43
CA TYR A 367 -6.83 14.15 -22.50
C TYR A 367 -5.74 13.07 -22.64
N THR A 368 -5.64 12.47 -23.84
CA THR A 368 -4.58 11.50 -24.21
C THR A 368 -3.21 12.08 -23.96
N PHE A 369 -3.02 13.34 -24.34
CA PHE A 369 -1.74 14.04 -24.26
C PHE A 369 -1.22 14.19 -22.83
N HIS A 370 -2.09 14.49 -21.85
CA HIS A 370 -1.65 14.57 -20.45
C HIS A 370 -1.22 13.20 -19.91
N ALA A 371 -1.97 12.15 -20.27
CA ALA A 371 -1.61 10.78 -19.89
C ALA A 371 -0.28 10.38 -20.53
N SER A 372 -0.07 10.65 -21.83
CA SER A 372 1.15 10.28 -22.53
C SER A 372 2.39 10.96 -21.95
N ILE A 373 2.33 12.25 -21.60
CA ILE A 373 3.46 12.95 -20.95
C ILE A 373 3.89 12.25 -19.67
N ARG A 374 2.93 11.91 -18.79
CA ARG A 374 3.23 11.19 -17.54
C ARG A 374 3.78 9.80 -17.86
N GLU A 375 3.08 9.04 -18.69
CA GLU A 375 3.38 7.62 -18.94
C GLU A 375 4.67 7.42 -19.74
N HIS A 376 5.10 8.40 -20.54
CA HIS A 376 6.39 8.40 -21.23
C HIS A 376 7.58 8.42 -20.27
N SER A 377 7.41 9.00 -19.07
CA SER A 377 8.43 8.98 -18.02
C SER A 377 8.45 7.68 -17.21
N PHE A 378 7.57 6.72 -17.52
CA PHE A 378 7.50 5.47 -16.79
C PHE A 378 8.65 4.54 -17.21
N PRO A 379 9.38 3.94 -16.25
CA PRO A 379 10.51 3.06 -16.55
C PRO A 379 10.02 1.69 -17.03
N THR A 380 9.65 1.58 -18.30
CA THR A 380 9.10 0.36 -18.91
C THR A 380 10.05 -0.84 -18.85
N ASP A 381 11.36 -0.61 -18.71
CA ASP A 381 12.34 -1.68 -18.46
C ASP A 381 12.03 -2.51 -17.21
N ARG A 382 11.33 -1.94 -16.22
CA ARG A 382 10.86 -2.68 -15.03
C ARG A 382 9.75 -3.67 -15.33
N LEU A 383 9.06 -3.51 -16.46
CA LEU A 383 8.10 -4.48 -16.96
C LEU A 383 8.80 -5.55 -17.80
N LYS A 384 10.05 -5.34 -18.22
CA LYS A 384 10.81 -6.34 -18.98
C LYS A 384 11.35 -7.46 -18.08
N THR A 385 11.62 -7.20 -16.80
CA THR A 385 12.00 -8.26 -15.82
C THR A 385 10.90 -9.31 -15.68
N MET A 386 9.64 -8.92 -15.82
CA MET A 386 8.50 -9.84 -15.93
C MET A 386 8.62 -10.76 -17.16
N LYS A 387 9.07 -10.27 -18.32
CA LYS A 387 9.19 -11.06 -19.56
C LYS A 387 10.25 -12.18 -19.48
N GLY A 388 11.20 -12.07 -18.54
CA GLY A 388 12.26 -13.06 -18.33
C GLY A 388 11.93 -14.15 -17.30
N LEU A 389 10.84 -13.99 -16.54
CA LEU A 389 10.34 -15.03 -15.65
C LEU A 389 9.56 -16.07 -16.48
N LYS A 390 9.60 -17.34 -16.07
CA LYS A 390 8.71 -18.40 -16.59
C LYS A 390 7.28 -18.13 -16.11
N ILE A 391 6.66 -17.07 -16.62
CA ILE A 391 5.26 -16.67 -16.39
C ILE A 391 4.35 -17.45 -17.34
N ASP A 392 4.82 -18.57 -17.90
CA ASP A 392 4.02 -19.40 -18.82
C ASP A 392 2.72 -19.89 -18.15
N ASP A 393 2.71 -20.01 -16.82
CA ASP A 393 1.51 -20.35 -16.02
C ASP A 393 0.55 -19.16 -15.78
N PHE A 394 0.93 -17.92 -16.14
CA PHE A 394 0.14 -16.70 -15.92
C PHE A 394 0.04 -15.85 -17.20
N SER A 395 -0.39 -16.46 -18.32
CA SER A 395 -0.52 -15.82 -19.64
C SER A 395 -1.28 -14.49 -19.58
N ASP A 396 -2.32 -14.41 -18.75
CA ASP A 396 -3.17 -13.22 -18.62
C ASP A 396 -2.45 -12.03 -18.02
N VAL A 397 -1.56 -12.28 -17.06
CA VAL A 397 -0.72 -11.26 -16.44
C VAL A 397 0.26 -10.75 -17.48
N LYS A 398 0.92 -11.67 -18.19
CA LYS A 398 1.86 -11.34 -19.26
C LYS A 398 1.19 -10.49 -20.35
N ASP A 399 0.04 -10.92 -20.87
CA ASP A 399 -0.71 -10.19 -21.90
C ASP A 399 -1.13 -8.79 -21.44
N PHE A 400 -1.57 -8.65 -20.19
CA PHE A 400 -1.93 -7.36 -19.62
C PHE A 400 -0.73 -6.40 -19.63
N PHE A 401 0.41 -6.82 -19.11
CA PHE A 401 1.59 -5.95 -19.05
C PHE A 401 2.25 -5.76 -20.42
N ASP A 402 2.17 -6.74 -21.33
CA ASP A 402 2.57 -6.57 -22.73
C ASP A 402 1.67 -5.51 -23.42
N SER A 403 0.39 -5.43 -23.04
CA SER A 403 -0.52 -4.37 -23.51
C SER A 403 -0.26 -2.99 -22.88
N LEU A 404 0.48 -2.92 -21.77
CA LEU A 404 0.91 -1.66 -21.17
C LEU A 404 2.09 -1.10 -21.96
N SER A 405 1.78 -0.44 -23.06
CA SER A 405 2.72 0.47 -23.72
C SER A 405 2.39 1.91 -23.32
N PRO A 406 3.39 2.77 -23.05
CA PRO A 406 3.15 4.20 -22.97
C PRO A 406 2.36 4.62 -24.21
N ILE A 407 1.36 5.49 -24.02
CA ILE A 407 0.58 5.98 -25.16
C ILE A 407 1.54 6.76 -26.07
N GLU A 408 1.89 6.17 -27.21
CA GLU A 408 2.63 6.87 -28.26
C GLU A 408 1.70 7.90 -28.90
N VAL A 409 1.90 9.16 -28.53
CA VAL A 409 1.30 10.29 -29.22
C VAL A 409 2.46 10.99 -29.90
N SER A 410 2.40 11.14 -31.22
CA SER A 410 3.23 12.13 -31.92
C SER A 410 2.89 13.48 -31.31
N ILE A 411 3.78 14.00 -30.46
CA ILE A 411 3.61 15.34 -29.89
C ILE A 411 3.73 16.28 -31.10
N PRO A 412 2.66 16.99 -31.51
CA PRO A 412 2.80 17.97 -32.56
C PRO A 412 3.84 19.01 -32.10
N GLU A 413 4.80 19.34 -32.98
CA GLU A 413 5.89 20.29 -32.68
C GLU A 413 5.35 21.68 -32.28
N GLU A 414 4.12 21.99 -32.67
CA GLU A 414 3.36 23.15 -32.24
C GLU A 414 2.10 22.69 -31.48
N ILE A 415 2.08 22.93 -30.17
CA ILE A 415 0.86 22.86 -29.38
C ILE A 415 0.32 24.29 -29.35
N ASP A 416 -0.72 24.56 -30.12
CA ASP A 416 -1.50 25.78 -29.96
C ASP A 416 -2.07 25.78 -28.54
N VAL A 417 -1.45 26.58 -27.68
CA VAL A 417 -1.94 26.84 -26.33
C VAL A 417 -3.19 27.67 -26.49
N TYR A 418 -4.35 27.00 -26.59
CA TYR A 418 -5.64 27.67 -26.47
C TYR A 418 -5.74 28.24 -25.05
N THR A 419 -5.36 29.50 -24.90
CA THR A 419 -5.65 30.29 -23.71
C THR A 419 -7.16 30.39 -23.59
N CYS A 420 -7.72 29.72 -22.59
CA CYS A 420 -9.11 29.92 -22.19
C CYS A 420 -9.29 31.38 -21.79
N HIS A 421 -9.99 32.17 -22.62
CA HIS A 421 -10.23 33.60 -22.39
C HIS A 421 -11.00 33.92 -21.09
N GLU A 422 -11.53 32.91 -20.38
CA GLU A 422 -12.23 33.10 -19.10
C GLU A 422 -11.33 32.97 -17.86
N CYS A 423 -10.06 32.58 -18.01
CA CYS A 423 -9.11 32.50 -16.90
C CYS A 423 -8.02 33.56 -17.05
N SER A 424 -8.26 34.76 -16.56
CA SER A 424 -7.27 35.84 -16.49
C SER A 424 -6.17 35.52 -15.46
N ILE A 425 -5.14 34.77 -15.85
CA ILE A 425 -3.81 34.84 -15.23
C ILE A 425 -2.79 34.88 -16.37
N ILE A 426 -2.36 36.10 -16.69
CA ILE A 426 -1.26 36.37 -17.60
C ILE A 426 0.03 36.24 -16.78
N SER A 427 0.92 35.35 -17.18
CA SER A 427 2.35 35.51 -16.94
C SER A 427 3.05 35.33 -18.28
N GLU A 428 3.52 36.44 -18.85
CA GLU A 428 4.37 36.48 -20.03
C GLU A 428 5.64 35.67 -19.78
N ILE A 429 5.94 34.74 -20.67
CA ILE A 429 7.28 34.17 -20.83
C ILE A 429 7.66 34.45 -22.28
N SER A 430 8.57 35.41 -22.48
CA SER A 430 9.28 35.56 -23.75
C SER A 430 10.43 34.54 -23.77
N ILE A 431 10.55 33.77 -24.84
CA ILE A 431 11.70 32.92 -25.11
C ILE A 431 12.38 33.51 -26.35
N GLU A 432 13.67 33.87 -26.23
CA GLU A 432 14.60 34.10 -27.34
C GLU A 432 15.15 32.78 -27.86
#